data_AF-A0A397ZTZ9-F1
#
_entry.id   AF-A0A397ZTZ9-F1
#
_cell.length_a   1.000
_cell.length_b   1.000
_cell.length_c   1.000
_cell.angle_alpha   90.00
_cell.angle_beta   90.00
_cell.angle_gamma   90.00
#
_symmetry.space_group_name_H-M   'P 1'
#
loop_
_entity.id
_entity.type
_entity.pdbx_description
1 polymer ?
#
loop_
_entity_poly.entity_id
_entity_poly.type
_entity_poly.pdbx_seq_one_letter_code
_entity_poly.pdbx_strand_id
1 'polypeptide(L)'
;MLILRCRFITINLAPLRPSHFQSHKLFHTTRFFRTPNLISTPRITSSSLPTTRSISDEARFARSVLFIPPGVEIEELTDDMVLPGSNIVIGPFAGHSQIKQVEFVKSSARARDCPKDDLPEIAILGRSNVGKSSLINCLVRKKEVALTSKKPGKTQLINHFLVNKSWYIVDLPGYGFAKVSDAAKTDWSAFTKGYFLNRDTLVCVLLLIDASVPPQKIDLDCANWLGRNNVPLTFVFTKCDKMKAAKGKRPDENIKAFQQIIRENFKQHPPWILTSSVSGLGRDELLLHMSQLRNYWDQ
;
A
#
# COMPACT_ATOMS: atom_id res chain seq x y z
N MET A 1 -1.47 -13.60 -23.71
CA MET A 1 -1.62 -12.39 -22.86
C MET A 1 -2.89 -12.44 -21.99
N LEU A 2 -3.07 -13.49 -21.16
CA LEU A 2 -4.23 -13.61 -20.25
C LEU A 2 -3.80 -14.06 -18.83
N ILE A 3 -2.50 -14.03 -18.54
CA ILE A 3 -1.89 -14.61 -17.32
C ILE A 3 -1.77 -13.57 -16.19
N LEU A 4 -1.97 -12.28 -16.49
CA LEU A 4 -1.78 -11.19 -15.53
C LEU A 4 -3.01 -10.85 -14.66
N ARG A 5 -4.05 -11.69 -14.65
CA ARG A 5 -5.04 -11.65 -13.55
C ARG A 5 -4.41 -12.32 -12.34
N CYS A 6 -3.48 -11.61 -11.71
CA CYS A 6 -2.76 -11.98 -10.51
C CYS A 6 -3.66 -12.73 -9.52
N ARG A 7 -3.33 -14.00 -9.28
CA ARG A 7 -3.84 -14.85 -8.17
C ARG A 7 -3.50 -14.28 -6.77
N PHE A 8 -3.01 -13.05 -6.67
CA PHE A 8 -2.29 -12.53 -5.52
C PHE A 8 -3.11 -11.62 -4.60
N ILE A 9 -4.38 -11.33 -4.94
CA ILE A 9 -5.23 -10.53 -4.07
C ILE A 9 -6.66 -11.08 -4.13
N THR A 10 -6.99 -12.03 -3.26
CA THR A 10 -8.39 -12.42 -3.06
C THR A 10 -8.92 -11.75 -1.80
N ILE A 11 -10.08 -11.11 -1.88
CA ILE A 11 -10.79 -10.55 -0.71
C ILE A 11 -11.57 -11.67 0.00
N ASN A 12 -11.75 -11.56 1.32
CA ASN A 12 -12.67 -12.43 2.05
C ASN A 12 -14.12 -12.10 1.66
N LEU A 13 -14.78 -13.02 0.95
CA LEU A 13 -16.22 -12.97 0.70
C LEU A 13 -16.93 -13.73 1.82
N ALA A 14 -17.35 -13.05 2.88
CA ALA A 14 -18.31 -13.58 3.83
C ALA A 14 -19.40 -12.54 4.13
N PRO A 15 -20.70 -12.87 4.03
CA PRO A 15 -21.77 -11.98 4.46
C PRO A 15 -21.86 -12.01 5.99
N LEU A 16 -21.71 -10.84 6.63
CA LEU A 16 -21.91 -10.68 8.06
C LEU A 16 -23.40 -10.89 8.39
N ARG A 17 -23.75 -11.97 9.09
CA ARG A 17 -25.01 -12.07 9.85
C ARG A 17 -24.77 -11.60 11.29
N PRO A 18 -25.68 -10.85 11.91
CA PRO A 18 -25.55 -10.47 13.31
C PRO A 18 -25.98 -11.65 14.20
N SER A 19 -25.13 -12.06 15.13
CA SER A 19 -25.53 -12.93 16.24
C SER A 19 -25.61 -12.11 17.53
N HIS A 20 -26.81 -12.04 18.08
CA HIS A 20 -27.07 -11.72 19.47
C HIS A 20 -26.44 -12.79 20.37
N PHE A 21 -25.80 -12.40 21.47
CA PHE A 21 -25.70 -13.30 22.62
C PHE A 21 -25.76 -12.55 23.95
N GLN A 22 -26.57 -13.13 24.84
CA GLN A 22 -27.05 -12.62 26.12
C GLN A 22 -26.00 -12.72 27.23
N SER A 23 -26.21 -11.88 28.25
CA SER A 23 -25.52 -11.85 29.53
C SER A 23 -25.87 -13.03 30.44
N HIS A 24 -24.90 -13.59 31.15
CA HIS A 24 -25.14 -14.24 32.44
C HIS A 24 -24.07 -13.86 33.47
N LYS A 25 -24.56 -13.40 34.64
CA LYS A 25 -23.83 -13.20 35.90
C LYS A 25 -23.64 -14.54 36.60
N LEU A 26 -22.56 -14.71 37.36
CA LEU A 26 -22.59 -15.45 38.63
C LEU A 26 -21.48 -15.00 39.59
N PHE A 27 -21.89 -14.84 40.85
CA PHE A 27 -21.09 -14.54 42.04
C PHE A 27 -20.48 -15.82 42.62
N HIS A 28 -19.34 -15.72 43.33
CA HIS A 28 -19.17 -16.27 44.69
C HIS A 28 -17.92 -15.71 45.39
N THR A 29 -18.00 -15.64 46.72
CA THR A 29 -17.14 -14.96 47.70
C THR A 29 -16.60 -15.98 48.72
N THR A 30 -15.35 -15.81 49.20
CA THR A 30 -14.81 -15.99 50.59
C THR A 30 -13.26 -15.90 50.56
N ARG A 31 -12.53 -14.96 51.19
CA ARG A 31 -12.11 -14.79 52.63
C ARG A 31 -11.37 -16.03 53.20
N PHE A 32 -10.23 -16.04 53.92
CA PHE A 32 -9.30 -15.07 54.56
C PHE A 32 -8.02 -15.84 55.04
N PHE A 33 -6.88 -15.15 55.24
CA PHE A 33 -5.88 -15.25 56.38
C PHE A 33 -4.36 -15.26 56.07
N ARG A 34 -3.71 -14.17 56.56
CA ARG A 34 -2.41 -13.93 57.27
C ARG A 34 -1.05 -14.57 56.88
N THR A 35 -0.04 -13.69 57.01
CA THR A 35 1.44 -13.68 56.84
C THR A 35 2.21 -14.38 58.01
N PRO A 36 3.58 -14.36 58.20
CA PRO A 36 4.69 -13.64 57.50
C PRO A 36 6.08 -14.36 57.33
N ASN A 37 7.03 -13.66 56.65
CA ASN A 37 8.50 -13.57 56.84
C ASN A 37 9.48 -14.75 56.53
N LEU A 38 10.46 -14.54 55.62
CA LEU A 38 11.92 -14.32 55.86
C LEU A 38 12.80 -14.44 54.59
N ILE A 39 14.04 -13.95 54.71
CA ILE A 39 15.04 -13.55 53.71
C ILE A 39 15.93 -14.72 53.23
N SER A 40 16.39 -14.74 51.96
CA SER A 40 17.81 -14.93 51.52
C SER A 40 17.96 -15.27 50.02
N THR A 41 19.08 -14.83 49.45
CA THR A 41 19.51 -14.90 48.02
C THR A 41 20.33 -16.18 47.71
N PRO A 42 21.02 -16.31 46.56
CA PRO A 42 20.56 -16.85 45.28
C PRO A 42 21.25 -18.19 44.89
N ARG A 43 20.70 -18.95 43.92
CA ARG A 43 21.46 -20.05 43.27
C ARG A 43 21.07 -20.24 41.80
N ILE A 44 22.09 -20.24 40.96
CA ILE A 44 22.11 -20.48 39.51
C ILE A 44 21.81 -21.96 39.23
N THR A 45 20.99 -22.30 38.22
CA THR A 45 21.32 -23.27 37.13
C THR A 45 20.12 -23.63 36.21
N SER A 46 20.49 -23.87 34.94
CA SER A 46 19.81 -24.66 33.88
C SER A 46 18.77 -24.00 32.96
N SER A 47 19.30 -23.41 31.88
CA SER A 47 18.98 -23.69 30.47
C SER A 47 17.57 -24.20 30.11
N SER A 48 16.75 -23.30 29.55
CA SER A 48 15.69 -23.67 28.59
C SER A 48 16.18 -23.37 27.17
N LEU A 49 16.34 -24.43 26.35
CA LEU A 49 16.56 -24.31 24.90
C LEU A 49 15.47 -23.44 24.26
N PRO A 50 15.78 -22.58 23.27
CA PRO A 50 14.73 -21.99 22.46
C PRO A 50 14.12 -23.10 21.59
N THR A 51 12.83 -23.37 21.81
CA THR A 51 12.00 -24.16 20.90
C THR A 51 12.21 -23.69 19.47
N THR A 52 12.71 -24.58 18.62
CA THR A 52 12.67 -24.50 17.17
C THR A 52 11.23 -24.20 16.76
N ARG A 53 10.92 -22.94 16.43
CA ARG A 53 9.73 -22.64 15.64
C ARG A 53 9.86 -23.45 14.37
N SER A 54 8.84 -24.21 14.04
CA SER A 54 8.90 -25.07 12.86
C SER A 54 9.04 -24.15 11.64
N ILE A 55 9.93 -24.49 10.72
CA ILE A 55 10.16 -23.76 9.45
C ILE A 55 8.83 -23.48 8.72
N SER A 56 7.82 -24.33 8.93
CA SER A 56 6.48 -24.18 8.37
C SER A 56 5.67 -23.00 8.94
N ASP A 57 5.84 -22.66 10.22
CA ASP A 57 5.13 -21.55 10.87
C ASP A 57 5.71 -20.20 10.45
N GLU A 58 7.03 -20.15 10.29
CA GLU A 58 7.77 -18.98 9.80
C GLU A 58 7.43 -18.70 8.33
N ALA A 59 7.44 -19.73 7.48
CA ALA A 59 7.01 -19.62 6.09
C ALA A 59 5.54 -19.17 5.95
N ARG A 60 4.65 -19.66 6.83
CA ARG A 60 3.24 -19.27 6.85
C ARG A 60 3.07 -17.82 7.31
N PHE A 61 3.81 -17.40 8.32
CA PHE A 61 3.81 -16.03 8.81
C PHE A 61 4.37 -15.06 7.75
N ALA A 62 5.50 -15.38 7.13
CA ALA A 62 6.10 -14.61 6.05
C ALA A 62 5.12 -14.41 4.89
N ARG A 63 4.46 -15.48 4.40
CA ARG A 63 3.41 -15.43 3.37
C ARG A 63 2.21 -14.54 3.73
N SER A 64 1.95 -14.36 5.03
CA SER A 64 0.80 -13.57 5.49
C SER A 64 1.09 -12.08 5.65
N VAL A 65 2.37 -11.70 5.76
CA VAL A 65 2.79 -10.31 6.07
C VAL A 65 3.67 -9.71 4.98
N LEU A 66 4.56 -10.48 4.38
CA LEU A 66 5.44 -10.05 3.31
C LEU A 66 4.76 -10.17 1.95
N PHE A 67 5.00 -9.18 1.10
CA PHE A 67 4.76 -9.28 -0.33
C PHE A 67 5.98 -9.95 -0.96
N ILE A 68 5.78 -11.17 -1.45
CA ILE A 68 6.81 -11.96 -2.12
C ILE A 68 6.53 -11.89 -3.62
N PRO A 69 7.43 -11.28 -4.42
CA PRO A 69 7.25 -11.20 -5.86
C PRO A 69 7.43 -12.59 -6.51
N PRO A 70 6.95 -12.77 -7.75
CA PRO A 70 7.20 -13.97 -8.52
C PRO A 70 8.71 -14.28 -8.63
N GLY A 71 9.06 -15.56 -8.61
CA GLY A 71 10.45 -16.02 -8.75
C GLY A 71 11.28 -15.95 -7.46
N VAL A 72 10.67 -15.69 -6.30
CA VAL A 72 11.33 -15.79 -5.00
C VAL A 72 10.75 -16.96 -4.21
N GLU A 73 11.61 -17.90 -3.84
CA GLU A 73 11.27 -19.01 -2.95
C GLU A 73 11.37 -18.56 -1.49
N ILE A 74 10.48 -19.06 -0.63
CA ILE A 74 10.36 -18.58 0.76
C ILE A 74 11.51 -19.04 1.63
N GLU A 75 12.05 -20.20 1.30
CA GLU A 75 13.17 -20.85 1.96
C GLU A 75 14.49 -20.08 1.73
N GLU A 76 14.54 -19.24 0.71
CA GLU A 76 15.69 -18.41 0.35
C GLU A 76 15.59 -16.98 0.89
N LEU A 77 14.52 -16.65 1.62
CA LEU A 77 14.32 -15.30 2.15
C LEU A 77 15.34 -14.96 3.23
N THR A 78 16.04 -13.86 3.02
CA THR A 78 16.88 -13.22 4.03
C THR A 78 16.35 -11.83 4.37
N ASP A 79 16.65 -11.32 5.57
CA ASP A 79 16.13 -10.03 6.05
C ASP A 79 16.58 -8.85 5.17
N ASP A 80 17.75 -8.94 4.54
CA ASP A 80 18.31 -7.93 3.63
C ASP A 80 17.58 -7.88 2.27
N MET A 81 16.78 -8.89 1.93
CA MET A 81 15.92 -8.86 0.74
C MET A 81 14.68 -8.00 0.95
N VAL A 82 14.34 -7.60 2.18
CA VAL A 82 13.15 -6.78 2.44
C VAL A 82 13.49 -5.30 2.28
N LEU A 83 12.77 -4.62 1.40
CA LEU A 83 12.95 -3.18 1.19
C LEU A 83 12.71 -2.41 2.49
N PRO A 84 13.65 -1.55 2.93
CA PRO A 84 13.50 -0.78 4.17
C PRO A 84 12.20 0.04 4.21
N GLY A 85 11.50 0.00 5.34
CA GLY A 85 10.24 0.73 5.51
C GLY A 85 9.10 0.19 4.63
N SER A 86 9.07 -1.12 4.38
CA SER A 86 8.05 -1.78 3.56
C SER A 86 7.77 -3.20 4.06
N ASN A 87 6.87 -3.92 3.40
CA ASN A 87 6.78 -5.38 3.48
C ASN A 87 7.18 -6.08 2.16
N ILE A 88 7.92 -5.41 1.29
CA ILE A 88 8.20 -5.87 -0.06
C ILE A 88 9.55 -6.58 -0.10
N VAL A 89 9.54 -7.81 -0.61
CA VAL A 89 10.76 -8.56 -0.91
C VAL A 89 11.29 -8.19 -2.29
N ILE A 90 12.60 -8.03 -2.40
CA ILE A 90 13.34 -7.90 -3.66
C ILE A 90 13.53 -9.30 -4.23
N GLY A 91 13.10 -9.48 -5.48
CA GLY A 91 13.22 -10.71 -6.25
C GLY A 91 14.06 -10.54 -7.51
N PRO A 92 14.13 -11.58 -8.35
CA PRO A 92 15.06 -11.65 -9.48
C PRO A 92 14.77 -10.61 -10.58
N PHE A 93 13.55 -10.08 -10.62
CA PHE A 93 13.14 -9.08 -11.60
C PHE A 93 13.50 -7.64 -11.19
N ALA A 94 14.03 -7.40 -10.00
CA ALA A 94 14.42 -6.07 -9.56
C ALA A 94 15.67 -5.56 -10.31
N GLY A 95 15.53 -4.44 -11.02
CA GLY A 95 16.64 -3.89 -11.81
C GLY A 95 16.21 -2.79 -12.77
N HIS A 96 17.14 -1.99 -13.29
CA HIS A 96 16.86 -0.86 -14.19
C HIS A 96 15.86 0.18 -13.59
N SER A 97 15.97 0.45 -12.29
CA SER A 97 15.08 1.36 -11.54
C SER A 97 15.36 2.86 -11.76
N GLN A 98 16.53 3.21 -12.28
CA GLN A 98 16.94 4.60 -12.44
C GLN A 98 16.11 5.36 -13.48
N ILE A 99 15.61 6.54 -13.11
CA ILE A 99 14.95 7.48 -14.03
C ILE A 99 16.00 8.45 -14.57
N LYS A 100 16.31 8.34 -15.87
CA LYS A 100 17.26 9.21 -16.58
C LYS A 100 16.54 10.32 -17.34
N GLN A 101 15.41 9.99 -17.96
CA GLN A 101 14.58 10.92 -18.74
C GLN A 101 13.12 10.78 -18.35
N VAL A 102 12.41 11.91 -18.34
CA VAL A 102 10.94 11.96 -18.23
C VAL A 102 10.43 13.03 -19.17
N GLU A 103 9.35 12.74 -19.88
CA GLU A 103 8.65 13.62 -20.82
C GLU A 103 7.15 13.59 -20.53
N PHE A 104 6.51 14.75 -20.48
CA PHE A 104 5.05 14.82 -20.46
C PHE A 104 4.52 14.60 -21.88
N VAL A 105 3.71 13.54 -22.06
CA VAL A 105 3.20 13.16 -23.38
C VAL A 105 1.84 13.79 -23.64
N LYS A 106 0.86 13.54 -22.76
CA LYS A 106 -0.52 14.00 -22.97
C LYS A 106 -1.35 13.97 -21.70
N SER A 107 -2.37 14.83 -21.66
CA SER A 107 -3.52 14.75 -20.74
C SER A 107 -4.76 14.22 -21.48
N SER A 108 -5.40 13.21 -20.92
CA SER A 108 -6.57 12.53 -21.52
C SER A 108 -7.78 12.62 -20.62
N ALA A 109 -8.94 12.97 -21.17
CA ALA A 109 -10.20 13.01 -20.43
C ALA A 109 -10.86 11.62 -20.31
N ARG A 110 -10.58 10.72 -21.26
CA ARG A 110 -11.13 9.36 -21.29
C ARG A 110 -10.02 8.35 -21.56
N ALA A 111 -10.17 7.13 -21.04
CA ALA A 111 -9.19 6.05 -21.21
C ALA A 111 -8.87 5.74 -22.68
N ARG A 112 -9.86 5.84 -23.58
CA ARG A 112 -9.68 5.63 -25.02
C ARG A 112 -8.77 6.65 -25.72
N ASP A 113 -8.58 7.82 -25.09
CA ASP A 113 -7.77 8.93 -25.62
C ASP A 113 -6.32 8.88 -25.12
N CYS A 114 -6.00 7.94 -24.22
CA CYS A 114 -4.65 7.66 -23.72
C CYS A 114 -3.73 7.11 -24.84
N PRO A 115 -2.40 7.22 -24.67
CA PRO A 115 -1.43 6.61 -25.60
C PRO A 115 -1.72 5.12 -25.87
N LYS A 116 -1.34 4.62 -27.05
CA LYS A 116 -1.57 3.25 -27.50
C LYS A 116 -0.29 2.60 -28.05
N ASP A 117 0.83 2.97 -27.46
CA ASP A 117 2.17 2.49 -27.79
C ASP A 117 2.55 1.23 -26.98
N ASP A 118 1.59 0.59 -26.32
CA ASP A 118 1.69 -0.70 -25.62
C ASP A 118 2.81 -0.80 -24.56
N LEU A 119 3.29 0.34 -24.06
CA LEU A 119 4.29 0.41 -23.00
C LEU A 119 3.68 0.18 -21.61
N PRO A 120 4.41 -0.47 -20.68
CA PRO A 120 3.92 -0.72 -19.32
C PRO A 120 3.64 0.56 -18.54
N GLU A 121 2.57 0.55 -17.74
CA GLU A 121 2.08 1.71 -17.00
C GLU A 121 2.02 1.46 -15.49
N ILE A 122 2.56 2.41 -14.73
CA ILE A 122 2.35 2.49 -13.28
C ILE A 122 1.46 3.70 -13.00
N ALA A 123 0.24 3.44 -12.54
CA ALA A 123 -0.74 4.48 -12.26
C ALA A 123 -0.64 4.96 -10.81
N ILE A 124 -0.68 6.26 -10.58
CA ILE A 124 -0.64 6.88 -9.27
C ILE A 124 -2.04 7.39 -8.95
N LEU A 125 -2.59 6.89 -7.85
CA LEU A 125 -3.91 7.21 -7.37
C LEU A 125 -3.89 7.62 -5.91
N GLY A 126 -4.81 8.49 -5.51
CA GLY A 126 -5.08 8.77 -4.12
C GLY A 126 -5.91 10.04 -3.95
N ARG A 127 -6.40 10.25 -2.74
CA ARG A 127 -7.23 11.40 -2.38
C ARG A 127 -6.60 12.73 -2.82
N SER A 128 -7.44 13.72 -3.11
CA SER A 128 -6.96 15.07 -3.34
C SER A 128 -6.07 15.54 -2.18
N ASN A 129 -4.93 16.18 -2.51
CA ASN A 129 -3.90 16.63 -1.57
C ASN A 129 -3.17 15.53 -0.76
N VAL A 130 -3.30 14.25 -1.14
CA VAL A 130 -2.53 13.16 -0.51
C VAL A 130 -1.02 13.29 -0.77
N GLY A 131 -0.63 13.86 -1.92
CA GLY A 131 0.78 14.03 -2.29
C GLY A 131 1.18 13.45 -3.66
N LYS A 132 0.24 13.05 -4.53
CA LYS A 132 0.53 12.47 -5.86
C LYS A 132 1.59 13.25 -6.67
N SER A 133 1.32 14.52 -6.98
CA SER A 133 2.24 15.33 -7.79
C SER A 133 3.59 15.56 -7.09
N SER A 134 3.60 15.65 -5.75
CA SER A 134 4.83 15.74 -4.97
C SER A 134 5.65 14.45 -5.05
N LEU A 135 4.99 13.29 -4.99
CA LEU A 135 5.64 11.99 -5.16
C LEU A 135 6.20 11.85 -6.59
N ILE A 136 5.44 12.24 -7.62
CA ILE A 136 5.92 12.21 -9.02
C ILE A 136 7.21 13.03 -9.15
N ASN A 137 7.19 14.29 -8.72
CA ASN A 137 8.36 15.17 -8.78
C ASN A 137 9.54 14.61 -7.98
N CYS A 138 9.27 13.97 -6.83
CA CYS A 138 10.28 13.29 -6.02
C CYS A 138 10.90 12.11 -6.79
N LEU A 139 10.10 11.21 -7.35
CA LEU A 139 10.56 10.04 -8.11
C LEU A 139 11.47 10.44 -9.26
N VAL A 140 11.05 11.43 -10.07
CA VAL A 140 11.78 11.86 -11.27
C VAL A 140 12.92 12.85 -10.99
N ARG A 141 13.10 13.30 -9.73
CA ARG A 141 14.08 14.34 -9.32
C ARG A 141 14.03 15.62 -10.16
N LYS A 142 12.85 15.99 -10.65
CA LYS A 142 12.63 17.25 -11.37
C LYS A 142 11.52 18.04 -10.70
N LYS A 143 11.73 19.34 -10.57
CA LYS A 143 10.70 20.26 -10.09
C LYS A 143 9.64 20.42 -11.19
N GLU A 144 8.38 20.45 -10.78
CA GLU A 144 7.24 20.89 -11.61
C GLU A 144 6.93 20.05 -12.86
N VAL A 145 7.41 18.81 -12.96
CA VAL A 145 6.92 17.87 -14.00
C VAL A 145 5.44 17.59 -13.80
N ALA A 146 5.03 17.34 -12.54
CA ALA A 146 3.64 17.33 -12.14
C ALA A 146 3.32 18.60 -11.34
N LEU A 147 2.29 19.33 -11.76
CA LEU A 147 1.87 20.57 -11.12
C LEU A 147 1.36 20.30 -9.69
N THR A 148 2.08 20.81 -8.69
CA THR A 148 1.67 20.72 -7.28
C THR A 148 0.78 21.89 -6.89
N SER A 149 -0.35 21.64 -6.22
CA SER A 149 -1.19 22.70 -5.65
C SER A 149 -1.74 22.31 -4.29
N LYS A 150 -1.91 23.30 -3.40
CA LYS A 150 -2.65 23.15 -2.14
C LYS A 150 -4.17 23.14 -2.37
N LYS A 151 -4.65 23.73 -3.47
CA LYS A 151 -6.07 23.74 -3.85
C LYS A 151 -6.41 22.38 -4.47
N PRO A 152 -7.35 21.62 -3.89
CA PRO A 152 -7.69 20.32 -4.44
C PRO A 152 -8.45 20.45 -5.78
N GLY A 153 -8.52 19.37 -6.57
CA GLY A 153 -9.27 19.32 -7.85
C GLY A 153 -8.53 19.85 -9.10
N LYS A 154 -7.21 20.07 -9.04
CA LYS A 154 -6.39 20.52 -10.19
C LYS A 154 -6.18 19.41 -11.25
N THR A 155 -5.85 18.19 -10.83
CA THR A 155 -5.73 17.04 -11.74
C THR A 155 -7.13 16.51 -12.05
N GLN A 156 -7.67 16.91 -13.20
CA GLN A 156 -8.98 16.45 -13.71
C GLN A 156 -8.86 15.49 -14.90
N LEU A 157 -7.66 15.42 -15.48
CA LEU A 157 -7.32 14.58 -16.63
C LEU A 157 -6.30 13.52 -16.20
N ILE A 158 -6.22 12.46 -17.00
CA ILE A 158 -5.20 11.41 -16.88
C ILE A 158 -3.93 11.92 -17.55
N ASN A 159 -2.85 12.13 -16.80
CA ASN A 159 -1.60 12.63 -17.35
C ASN A 159 -0.60 11.49 -17.53
N HIS A 160 -0.02 11.38 -18.72
CA HIS A 160 1.00 10.38 -19.03
C HIS A 160 2.38 11.03 -19.08
N PHE A 161 3.30 10.49 -18.28
CA PHE A 161 4.71 10.87 -18.28
C PHE A 161 5.53 9.68 -18.78
N LEU A 162 6.09 9.79 -19.99
CA LEU A 162 6.95 8.77 -20.57
C LEU A 162 8.31 8.84 -19.88
N VAL A 163 8.73 7.71 -19.30
CA VAL A 163 9.97 7.59 -18.56
C VAL A 163 10.94 6.69 -19.31
N ASN A 164 12.17 7.17 -19.48
CA ASN A 164 13.25 6.48 -20.20
C ASN A 164 12.85 5.94 -21.59
N LYS A 165 11.80 6.50 -22.21
CA LYS A 165 11.22 6.03 -23.47
C LYS A 165 10.74 4.57 -23.46
N SER A 166 10.43 4.01 -22.28
CA SER A 166 10.07 2.58 -22.18
C SER A 166 8.87 2.27 -21.29
N TRP A 167 8.38 3.20 -20.48
CA TRP A 167 7.22 2.97 -19.62
C TRP A 167 6.60 4.29 -19.18
N TYR A 168 5.38 4.24 -18.64
CA TYR A 168 4.66 5.43 -18.18
C TYR A 168 4.49 5.48 -16.67
N ILE A 169 4.69 6.68 -16.11
CA ILE A 169 4.02 7.10 -14.89
C ILE A 169 2.71 7.77 -15.30
N VAL A 170 1.59 7.28 -14.76
CA VAL A 170 0.26 7.81 -15.07
C VAL A 170 -0.33 8.49 -13.84
N ASP A 171 -0.48 9.82 -13.87
CA ASP A 171 -1.14 10.58 -12.78
C ASP A 171 -2.65 10.57 -13.00
N LEU A 172 -3.37 9.85 -12.14
CA LEU A 172 -4.83 9.79 -12.20
C LEU A 172 -5.46 10.92 -11.38
N PRO A 173 -6.62 11.45 -11.81
CA PRO A 173 -7.40 12.40 -11.03
C PRO A 173 -7.67 11.88 -9.61
N GLY A 174 -7.44 12.72 -8.60
CA GLY A 174 -7.64 12.31 -7.19
C GLY A 174 -9.12 12.29 -6.79
N TYR A 175 -9.50 11.35 -5.92
CA TYR A 175 -10.86 11.29 -5.35
C TYR A 175 -11.07 12.24 -4.15
N GLY A 176 -12.32 12.35 -3.69
CA GLY A 176 -12.68 13.03 -2.44
C GLY A 176 -12.76 14.55 -2.50
N PHE A 177 -13.08 15.12 -3.67
CA PHE A 177 -13.25 16.57 -3.81
C PHE A 177 -14.65 17.03 -3.39
N ALA A 178 -14.72 17.95 -2.42
CA ALA A 178 -15.99 18.43 -1.83
C ALA A 178 -16.83 19.34 -2.74
N LYS A 179 -16.25 19.84 -3.85
CA LYS A 179 -16.88 20.84 -4.73
C LYS A 179 -17.49 20.27 -6.02
N VAL A 180 -17.50 18.95 -6.19
CA VAL A 180 -18.26 18.32 -7.28
C VAL A 180 -19.69 18.06 -6.80
N SER A 181 -20.68 18.00 -7.69
CA SER A 181 -22.07 17.69 -7.34
C SER A 181 -22.16 16.34 -6.58
N ASP A 182 -23.23 16.12 -5.80
CA ASP A 182 -23.38 14.87 -5.02
C ASP A 182 -23.37 13.60 -5.92
N ALA A 183 -23.77 13.73 -7.19
CA ALA A 183 -23.63 12.69 -8.21
C ALA A 183 -22.17 12.34 -8.53
N ALA A 184 -21.24 13.28 -8.40
CA ALA A 184 -19.81 13.10 -8.68
C ALA A 184 -18.94 12.95 -7.41
N LYS A 185 -19.49 13.20 -6.22
CA LYS A 185 -18.83 12.90 -4.93
C LYS A 185 -18.80 11.39 -4.63
N THR A 186 -19.84 10.68 -5.07
CA THR A 186 -19.96 9.21 -4.91
C THR A 186 -19.24 8.45 -6.01
N ASP A 187 -19.03 9.09 -7.15
CA ASP A 187 -18.43 8.48 -8.33
C ASP A 187 -17.04 9.05 -8.58
N TRP A 188 -16.02 8.47 -7.93
CA TRP A 188 -14.71 8.52 -8.54
C TRP A 188 -14.85 7.80 -9.89
N SER A 189 -14.86 8.64 -10.92
CA SER A 189 -15.66 8.51 -12.14
C SER A 189 -15.74 7.12 -12.78
N ALA A 190 -16.86 6.87 -13.47
CA ALA A 190 -16.94 5.83 -14.50
C ALA A 190 -15.70 5.79 -15.44
N PHE A 191 -15.06 6.94 -15.73
CA PHE A 191 -13.86 6.96 -16.59
C PHE A 191 -12.64 6.32 -15.93
N THR A 192 -12.40 6.52 -14.62
CA THR A 192 -11.21 5.94 -13.99
C THR A 192 -11.39 4.48 -13.66
N LYS A 193 -12.63 4.07 -13.33
CA LYS A 193 -12.99 2.64 -13.30
C LYS A 193 -12.80 2.01 -14.67
N GLY A 194 -13.25 2.69 -15.74
CA GLY A 194 -13.04 2.25 -17.11
C GLY A 194 -11.57 2.14 -17.50
N TYR A 195 -10.71 3.04 -17.01
CA TYR A 195 -9.26 2.91 -17.22
C TYR A 195 -8.73 1.62 -16.58
N PHE A 196 -9.04 1.34 -15.31
CA PHE A 196 -8.55 0.14 -14.64
C PHE A 196 -9.08 -1.18 -15.21
N LEU A 197 -10.30 -1.20 -15.73
CA LEU A 197 -10.90 -2.42 -16.26
C LEU A 197 -10.50 -2.74 -17.70
N ASN A 198 -9.99 -1.76 -18.46
CA ASN A 198 -9.74 -1.90 -19.90
C ASN A 198 -8.31 -1.55 -20.33
N ARG A 199 -7.39 -1.31 -19.40
CA ARG A 199 -6.01 -0.92 -19.71
C ARG A 199 -5.07 -2.11 -19.51
N ASP A 200 -4.85 -2.87 -20.57
CA ASP A 200 -4.03 -4.08 -20.54
C ASP A 200 -2.54 -3.81 -20.22
N THR A 201 -2.07 -2.59 -20.49
CA THR A 201 -0.72 -2.11 -20.16
C THR A 201 -0.55 -1.71 -18.69
N LEU A 202 -1.62 -1.71 -17.88
CA LEU A 202 -1.53 -1.34 -16.48
C LEU A 202 -0.85 -2.45 -15.67
N VAL A 203 0.36 -2.16 -15.20
CA VAL A 203 1.16 -3.07 -14.37
C VAL A 203 0.68 -3.02 -12.91
N CYS A 204 0.52 -1.82 -12.35
CA CYS A 204 0.16 -1.64 -10.95
C CYS A 204 -0.37 -0.23 -10.66
N VAL A 205 -1.26 -0.15 -9.67
CA VAL A 205 -1.74 1.10 -9.08
C VAL A 205 -0.99 1.38 -7.77
N LEU A 206 -0.25 2.48 -7.73
CA LEU A 206 0.26 3.06 -6.48
C LEU A 206 -0.88 3.84 -5.81
N LEU A 207 -1.54 3.22 -4.83
CA LEU A 207 -2.59 3.86 -4.05
C LEU A 207 -1.97 4.60 -2.86
N LEU A 208 -1.91 5.92 -2.96
CA LEU A 208 -1.34 6.79 -1.95
C LEU A 208 -2.31 6.98 -0.79
N ILE A 209 -1.76 6.84 0.43
CA ILE A 209 -2.44 7.04 1.70
C ILE A 209 -1.67 8.12 2.48
N ASP A 210 -2.35 9.12 3.03
CA ASP A 210 -1.70 10.17 3.83
C ASP A 210 -1.48 9.65 5.26
N ALA A 211 -0.23 9.37 5.63
CA ALA A 211 0.09 8.83 6.94
C ALA A 211 -0.16 9.83 8.07
N SER A 212 -0.24 11.13 7.77
CA SER A 212 -0.42 12.18 8.79
C SER A 212 -1.85 12.34 9.29
N VAL A 213 -2.79 11.55 8.78
CA VAL A 213 -4.19 11.57 9.22
C VAL A 213 -4.68 10.15 9.53
N PRO A 214 -5.71 9.98 10.38
CA PRO A 214 -6.33 8.68 10.59
C PRO A 214 -6.84 8.06 9.28
N PRO A 215 -6.97 6.72 9.19
CA PRO A 215 -7.54 6.04 8.04
C PRO A 215 -8.87 6.67 7.60
N GLN A 216 -8.96 7.04 6.33
CA GLN A 216 -10.17 7.65 5.79
C GLN A 216 -11.03 6.59 5.10
N LYS A 217 -12.34 6.63 5.33
CA LYS A 217 -13.29 5.71 4.71
C LYS A 217 -13.16 5.68 3.17
N ILE A 218 -12.97 6.84 2.54
CA ILE A 218 -12.83 6.94 1.08
C ILE A 218 -11.56 6.26 0.55
N ASP A 219 -10.47 6.27 1.32
CA ASP A 219 -9.23 5.57 0.95
C ASP A 219 -9.44 4.03 1.05
N LEU A 220 -10.14 3.58 2.08
CA LEU A 220 -10.51 2.17 2.28
C LEU A 220 -11.49 1.66 1.22
N ASP A 221 -12.52 2.46 0.90
CA ASP A 221 -13.49 2.13 -0.15
C ASP A 221 -12.81 1.98 -1.50
N CYS A 222 -11.85 2.85 -1.82
CA CYS A 222 -11.01 2.78 -3.02
C CYS A 222 -10.15 1.51 -3.03
N ALA A 223 -9.43 1.22 -1.95
CA ALA A 223 -8.60 0.03 -1.81
C ALA A 223 -9.42 -1.26 -2.01
N ASN A 224 -10.58 -1.33 -1.36
CA ASN A 224 -11.50 -2.46 -1.48
C ASN A 224 -12.07 -2.59 -2.90
N TRP A 225 -12.37 -1.49 -3.58
CA TRP A 225 -12.82 -1.53 -4.97
C TRP A 225 -11.73 -2.07 -5.91
N LEU A 226 -10.49 -1.61 -5.78
CA LEU A 226 -9.35 -2.12 -6.56
C LEU A 226 -9.16 -3.62 -6.33
N GLY A 227 -9.15 -4.05 -5.06
CA GLY A 227 -8.99 -5.46 -4.70
C GLY A 227 -10.13 -6.34 -5.22
N ARG A 228 -11.39 -5.89 -5.16
CA ARG A 228 -12.55 -6.66 -5.67
C ARG A 228 -12.50 -6.85 -7.19
N ASN A 229 -11.91 -5.91 -7.90
CA ASN A 229 -11.75 -5.96 -9.35
C ASN A 229 -10.41 -6.56 -9.79
N ASN A 230 -9.65 -7.16 -8.85
CA ASN A 230 -8.33 -7.74 -9.10
C ASN A 230 -7.35 -6.78 -9.80
N VAL A 231 -7.46 -5.48 -9.50
CA VAL A 231 -6.51 -4.48 -10.00
C VAL A 231 -5.24 -4.56 -9.14
N PRO A 232 -4.05 -4.83 -9.72
CA PRO A 232 -2.81 -4.89 -8.95
C PRO A 232 -2.55 -3.55 -8.27
N LEU A 233 -2.23 -3.57 -6.97
CA LEU A 233 -2.05 -2.35 -6.19
C LEU A 233 -0.89 -2.46 -5.21
N THR A 234 -0.24 -1.33 -4.95
CA THR A 234 0.73 -1.12 -3.87
C THR A 234 0.30 0.08 -3.04
N PHE A 235 0.20 -0.06 -1.73
CA PHE A 235 -0.06 1.07 -0.85
C PHE A 235 1.21 1.91 -0.67
N VAL A 236 1.10 3.21 -0.90
CA VAL A 236 2.20 4.15 -0.68
C VAL A 236 1.81 5.11 0.43
N PHE A 237 2.35 4.88 1.63
CA PHE A 237 2.13 5.79 2.76
C PHE A 237 2.98 7.03 2.56
N THR A 238 2.34 8.18 2.42
CA THR A 238 2.98 9.47 2.13
C THR A 238 3.06 10.33 3.37
N LYS A 239 3.96 11.32 3.34
CA LYS A 239 4.15 12.32 4.42
C LYS A 239 4.57 11.70 5.75
N CYS A 240 5.32 10.60 5.70
CA CYS A 240 5.85 9.93 6.89
C CYS A 240 6.86 10.79 7.68
N ASP A 241 7.34 11.90 7.12
CA ASP A 241 8.16 12.91 7.78
C ASP A 241 7.41 13.77 8.81
N LYS A 242 6.07 13.80 8.75
CA LYS A 242 5.29 14.69 9.60
C LYS A 242 5.30 14.25 11.06
N MET A 243 5.39 15.22 11.96
CA MET A 243 5.22 14.98 13.39
C MET A 243 3.74 14.82 13.78
N LYS A 244 3.52 14.32 15.00
CA LYS A 244 2.19 14.26 15.63
C LYS A 244 1.49 15.62 15.53
N ALA A 245 0.29 15.66 14.96
CA ALA A 245 -0.54 16.86 15.03
C ALA A 245 -0.96 17.11 16.50
N ALA A 246 -1.12 18.37 16.92
CA ALA A 246 -1.40 18.73 18.32
C ALA A 246 -2.57 17.97 18.97
N LYS A 247 -3.54 17.50 18.18
CA LYS A 247 -4.68 16.66 18.61
C LYS A 247 -4.78 15.31 17.86
N GLY A 248 -3.75 14.92 17.12
CA GLY A 248 -3.75 13.72 16.26
C GLY A 248 -2.82 12.62 16.75
N LYS A 249 -2.95 11.45 16.11
CA LYS A 249 -1.99 10.33 16.26
C LYS A 249 -0.72 10.59 15.45
N ARG A 250 0.37 9.91 15.81
CA ARG A 250 1.60 9.92 15.01
C ARG A 250 1.38 9.15 13.68
N PRO A 251 2.15 9.43 12.62
CA PRO A 251 2.01 8.70 11.37
C PRO A 251 2.10 7.17 11.50
N ASP A 252 3.01 6.67 12.34
CA ASP A 252 3.19 5.24 12.58
C ASP A 252 1.94 4.57 13.17
N GLU A 253 1.21 5.27 14.05
CA GLU A 253 -0.05 4.77 14.60
C GLU A 253 -1.17 4.76 13.56
N ASN A 254 -1.24 5.77 12.69
CA ASN A 254 -2.24 5.81 11.60
C ASN A 254 -2.00 4.71 10.57
N ILE A 255 -0.73 4.46 10.23
CA ILE A 255 -0.33 3.38 9.32
C ILE A 255 -0.74 2.02 9.89
N LYS A 256 -0.42 1.76 11.17
CA LYS A 256 -0.83 0.52 11.85
C LYS A 256 -2.35 0.35 11.86
N ALA A 257 -3.09 1.42 12.14
CA ALA A 257 -4.55 1.39 12.11
C ALA A 257 -5.09 1.08 10.69
N PHE A 258 -4.51 1.68 9.64
CA PHE A 258 -4.88 1.39 8.26
C PHE A 258 -4.61 -0.07 7.89
N GLN A 259 -3.40 -0.56 8.20
CA GLN A 259 -2.99 -1.94 7.93
C GLN A 259 -3.88 -2.97 8.63
N GLN A 260 -4.30 -2.70 9.87
CA GLN A 260 -5.22 -3.59 10.59
C GLN A 260 -6.55 -3.74 9.85
N ILE A 261 -7.14 -2.63 9.37
CA ILE A 261 -8.40 -2.65 8.62
C ILE A 261 -8.22 -3.36 7.27
N ILE A 262 -7.07 -3.18 6.61
CA ILE A 262 -6.78 -3.87 5.35
C ILE A 262 -6.64 -5.38 5.56
N ARG A 263 -5.99 -5.83 6.64
CA ARG A 263 -5.85 -7.27 6.95
C ARG A 263 -7.18 -8.00 7.12
N GLU A 264 -8.21 -7.31 7.61
CA GLU A 264 -9.55 -7.90 7.76
C GLU A 264 -10.22 -8.17 6.40
N ASN A 265 -9.90 -7.35 5.39
CA ASN A 265 -10.53 -7.39 4.08
C ASN A 265 -9.74 -8.23 3.05
N PHE A 266 -8.42 -8.35 3.20
CA PHE A 266 -7.53 -8.96 2.22
C PHE A 266 -6.98 -10.30 2.73
N LYS A 267 -7.06 -11.37 1.92
CA LYS A 267 -6.49 -12.68 2.30
C LYS A 267 -4.97 -12.67 2.39
N GLN A 268 -4.32 -11.94 1.50
CA GLN A 268 -2.87 -11.70 1.49
C GLN A 268 -2.64 -10.21 1.68
N HIS A 269 -1.68 -9.85 2.51
CA HIS A 269 -1.38 -8.46 2.77
C HIS A 269 -0.82 -7.81 1.48
N PRO A 270 -1.46 -6.78 0.93
CA PRO A 270 -0.93 -6.11 -0.26
C PRO A 270 0.45 -5.49 0.03
N PRO A 271 1.28 -5.31 -1.00
CA PRO A 271 2.55 -4.60 -0.85
C PRO A 271 2.29 -3.18 -0.35
N TRP A 272 3.13 -2.71 0.56
CA TRP A 272 3.10 -1.35 1.05
C TRP A 272 4.50 -0.81 1.33
N ILE A 273 4.65 0.51 1.20
CA ILE A 273 5.91 1.20 1.43
C ILE A 273 5.71 2.59 2.05
N LEU A 274 6.63 2.98 2.94
CA LEU A 274 6.69 4.30 3.56
C LEU A 274 7.44 5.28 2.66
N THR A 275 6.89 6.49 2.48
CA THR A 275 7.51 7.51 1.64
C THR A 275 7.40 8.92 2.23
N SER A 276 8.37 9.77 1.88
CA SER A 276 8.28 11.21 2.06
C SER A 276 8.90 11.93 0.89
N SER A 277 8.11 12.80 0.23
CA SER A 277 8.63 13.67 -0.82
C SER A 277 9.51 14.82 -0.27
N VAL A 278 9.52 15.03 1.06
CA VAL A 278 10.33 16.07 1.72
C VAL A 278 11.71 15.53 2.08
N SER A 279 11.77 14.38 2.76
CA SER A 279 13.07 13.78 3.16
C SER A 279 13.66 12.85 2.10
N GLY A 280 12.88 12.44 1.09
CA GLY A 280 13.29 11.44 0.10
C GLY A 280 13.15 9.99 0.58
N LEU A 281 12.63 9.77 1.79
CA LEU A 281 12.37 8.43 2.34
C LEU A 281 11.59 7.56 1.33
N GLY A 282 12.03 6.31 1.16
CA GLY A 282 11.35 5.27 0.38
C GLY A 282 11.35 5.48 -1.13
N ARG A 283 12.06 6.51 -1.63
CA ARG A 283 12.05 6.86 -3.06
C ARG A 283 12.74 5.78 -3.90
N ASP A 284 13.97 5.41 -3.52
CA ASP A 284 14.77 4.48 -4.31
C ASP A 284 14.23 3.05 -4.17
N GLU A 285 13.73 2.70 -2.98
CA GLU A 285 13.02 1.46 -2.70
C GLU A 285 11.74 1.34 -3.54
N LEU A 286 10.92 2.41 -3.63
CA LEU A 286 9.73 2.42 -4.48
C LEU A 286 10.09 2.28 -5.96
N LEU A 287 11.15 2.94 -6.43
CA LEU A 287 11.63 2.77 -7.81
C LEU A 287 12.10 1.34 -8.09
N LEU A 288 12.77 0.70 -7.13
CA LEU A 288 13.21 -0.69 -7.26
C LEU A 288 12.01 -1.64 -7.32
N HIS A 289 11.02 -1.48 -6.44
CA HIS A 289 9.76 -2.25 -6.50
C HIS A 289 9.00 -2.02 -7.81
N MET A 290 8.87 -0.78 -8.27
CA MET A 290 8.24 -0.48 -9.56
C MET A 290 8.96 -1.19 -10.72
N SER A 291 10.30 -1.21 -10.68
CA SER A 291 11.08 -1.89 -11.72
C SER A 291 10.86 -3.39 -11.73
N GLN A 292 10.79 -4.02 -10.54
CA GLN A 292 10.47 -5.43 -10.38
C GLN A 292 9.11 -5.79 -10.98
N LEU A 293 8.08 -5.00 -10.69
CA LEU A 293 6.75 -5.23 -11.23
C LEU A 293 6.72 -5.11 -12.76
N ARG A 294 7.41 -4.11 -13.32
CA ARG A 294 7.47 -3.91 -14.77
C ARG A 294 8.26 -5.02 -15.48
N ASN A 295 9.44 -5.36 -14.98
CA ASN A 295 10.29 -6.36 -15.61
C ASN A 295 9.65 -7.76 -15.59
N TYR A 296 8.78 -8.03 -14.60
CA TYR A 296 7.95 -9.24 -14.58
C TYR A 296 6.77 -9.16 -15.56
N TRP A 297 6.18 -7.98 -15.77
CA TRP A 297 5.11 -7.78 -16.75
C TRP A 297 5.57 -8.00 -18.19
N ASP A 298 6.84 -7.70 -18.49
CA ASP A 298 7.47 -7.92 -19.80
C ASP A 298 7.77 -9.40 -20.13
N GLN A 299 7.48 -10.36 -19.23
CA GLN A 299 7.75 -11.80 -19.41
C GLN A 299 6.63 -12.60 -20.09
#